data_AF-A0A8H4Y779-F1
#
_entry.id   AF-A0A8H4Y779-F1
#
_cell.length_a   1.000
_cell.length_b   1.000
_cell.length_c   1.000
_cell.angle_alpha   90.00
_cell.angle_beta   90.00
_cell.angle_gamma   90.00
#
_symmetry.space_group_name_H-M   'P 1'
#
loop_
_entity.id
_entity.type
_entity.pdbx_description
1 polymer ?
#
loop_
_entity_poly.entity_id
_entity_poly.type
_entity_poly.pdbx_seq_one_letter_code
_entity_poly.pdbx_strand_id
1 'polypeptide(L)'
;MVLLKSFVLGALAATVAAKSSVIELLPNNFDELVLKSGKPTLVEFFAPWCGHCKKLAPIWEELAETYEHAKDKVQIAKVDADAHRDLGKRFNIQGFPTLKYFDGKSAKPQEYKSGRDLEALTEFIVEKTGVKPKKKLELPSEVVYLNDATFPKTIGGDKNVLVAFTAPWCGHCKSLAPTWEDLANDFVNEKNVLIAKVDAEAPNSKALAQEQGVKSYPTIKWFPAGSKEAVAYDSGRSEQTLVDWINEKVGTHRIPGGGLNNVAGTVESLDTLVAKITGGAAIAEVAAEVKKEVENLTDAAQKTYAEYYVRVFDKLSSNNDWVSKELTRLDGILAKGGLAPSKRDQIQQKTNVLRKFVQEKAEEKVEEIKDEL
;
A
#
# COMPACT_ATOMS: atom_id res chain seq x y z
N MET A 1 -7.91 -36.84 -40.76
CA MET A 1 -7.04 -36.80 -39.56
C MET A 1 -6.08 -35.61 -39.71
N VAL A 2 -6.52 -34.41 -39.34
CA VAL A 2 -5.65 -33.22 -39.28
C VAL A 2 -6.04 -32.50 -37.98
N LEU A 3 -5.15 -32.60 -36.98
CA LEU A 3 -5.29 -31.94 -35.68
C LEU A 3 -5.00 -30.43 -35.84
N LEU A 4 -6.00 -29.58 -35.59
CA LEU A 4 -5.76 -28.16 -35.33
C LEU A 4 -5.37 -27.99 -33.85
N LYS A 5 -4.15 -27.53 -33.63
CA LYS A 5 -3.56 -27.24 -32.32
C LYS A 5 -4.14 -25.93 -31.78
N SER A 6 -4.79 -25.99 -30.62
CA SER A 6 -5.18 -24.82 -29.84
C SER A 6 -3.92 -24.09 -29.32
N PHE A 7 -3.75 -22.83 -29.70
CA PHE A 7 -2.78 -21.93 -29.10
C PHE A 7 -3.43 -21.24 -27.89
N VAL A 8 -2.97 -21.59 -26.69
CA VAL A 8 -3.29 -20.86 -25.46
C VAL A 8 -2.23 -19.76 -25.31
N LEU A 9 -2.61 -18.50 -25.51
CA LEU A 9 -1.80 -17.35 -25.12
C LEU A 9 -1.85 -17.24 -23.59
N GLY A 10 -0.78 -17.65 -22.91
CA GLY A 10 -0.58 -17.36 -21.49
C GLY A 10 -0.15 -15.90 -21.30
N ALA A 11 -1.01 -15.09 -20.69
CA ALA A 11 -0.65 -13.76 -20.23
C ALA A 11 0.37 -13.87 -19.08
N LEU A 12 1.59 -13.41 -19.32
CA LEU A 12 2.64 -13.34 -18.30
C LEU A 12 2.36 -12.12 -17.41
N ALA A 13 1.79 -12.36 -16.23
CA ALA A 13 1.70 -11.33 -15.19
C ALA A 13 3.12 -11.01 -14.69
N ALA A 14 3.64 -9.84 -15.07
CA ALA A 14 4.87 -9.32 -14.51
C ALA A 14 4.58 -8.85 -13.07
N THR A 15 4.91 -9.70 -12.09
CA THR A 15 4.94 -9.31 -10.69
C THR A 15 6.08 -8.31 -10.49
N VAL A 16 5.76 -7.11 -10.02
CA VAL A 16 6.76 -6.14 -9.57
C VAL A 16 7.36 -6.69 -8.27
N ALA A 17 8.48 -7.42 -8.39
CA ALA A 17 9.24 -7.86 -7.23
C ALA A 17 9.83 -6.64 -6.53
N ALA A 18 9.46 -6.43 -5.27
CA ALA A 18 10.13 -5.47 -4.40
C ALA A 18 11.63 -5.78 -4.38
N LYS A 19 12.47 -4.75 -4.49
CA LYS A 19 13.93 -4.88 -4.57
C LYS A 19 14.45 -5.37 -3.22
N SER A 20 14.83 -6.64 -3.12
CA SER A 20 15.41 -7.25 -1.92
C SER A 20 16.72 -6.55 -1.53
N SER A 21 16.91 -6.32 -0.23
CA SER A 21 18.18 -5.80 0.33
C SER A 21 19.19 -6.92 0.63
N VAL A 22 18.77 -8.20 0.50
CA VAL A 22 19.65 -9.36 0.69
C VAL A 22 20.48 -9.56 -0.57
N ILE A 23 21.80 -9.70 -0.39
CA ILE A 23 22.71 -9.98 -1.51
C ILE A 23 22.55 -11.44 -1.94
N GLU A 24 22.20 -11.65 -3.20
CA GLU A 24 22.16 -12.98 -3.81
C GLU A 24 23.55 -13.41 -4.26
N LEU A 25 24.05 -14.49 -3.67
CA LEU A 25 25.35 -15.04 -3.97
C LEU A 25 25.23 -16.21 -4.94
N LEU A 26 26.08 -16.18 -5.95
CA LEU A 26 26.25 -17.17 -6.99
C LEU A 26 27.72 -17.60 -7.01
N PRO A 27 28.06 -18.79 -7.58
CA PRO A 27 29.44 -19.26 -7.66
C PRO A 27 30.42 -18.25 -8.28
N ASN A 28 29.95 -17.44 -9.24
CA ASN A 28 30.78 -16.46 -9.95
C ASN A 28 30.98 -15.14 -9.19
N ASN A 29 30.17 -14.82 -8.16
CA ASN A 29 30.28 -13.56 -7.41
C ASN A 29 30.69 -13.77 -5.93
N PHE A 30 30.60 -15.00 -5.42
CA PHE A 30 30.82 -15.30 -4.00
C PHE A 30 32.19 -14.81 -3.52
N ASP A 31 33.26 -15.16 -4.25
CA ASP A 31 34.61 -14.82 -3.84
C ASP A 31 34.85 -13.31 -3.82
N GLU A 32 34.29 -12.58 -4.79
CA GLU A 32 34.42 -11.14 -4.86
C GLU A 32 33.65 -10.46 -3.72
N LEU A 33 32.39 -10.83 -3.54
CA LEU A 33 31.48 -10.15 -2.62
C LEU A 33 31.71 -10.55 -1.15
N VAL A 34 32.19 -11.76 -0.88
CA VAL A 34 32.33 -12.28 0.50
C VAL A 34 33.79 -12.38 0.94
N LEU A 35 34.67 -12.91 0.08
CA LEU A 35 36.04 -13.23 0.49
C LEU A 35 37.05 -12.10 0.20
N LYS A 36 36.80 -11.30 -0.85
CA LYS A 36 37.69 -10.23 -1.31
C LYS A 36 37.17 -8.83 -0.99
N SER A 37 35.91 -8.70 -0.58
CA SER A 37 35.26 -7.41 -0.33
C SER A 37 35.86 -6.65 0.87
N GLY A 38 36.53 -7.36 1.78
CA GLY A 38 36.99 -6.79 3.05
C GLY A 38 35.87 -6.51 4.04
N LYS A 39 34.62 -6.88 3.70
CA LYS A 39 33.42 -6.57 4.47
C LYS A 39 32.95 -7.80 5.25
N PRO A 40 32.67 -7.67 6.56
CA PRO A 40 31.93 -8.66 7.32
C PRO A 40 30.64 -9.08 6.62
N THR A 41 30.43 -10.38 6.42
CA THR A 41 29.27 -10.91 5.70
C THR A 41 28.63 -12.05 6.49
N LEU A 42 27.33 -11.94 6.78
CA LEU A 42 26.53 -13.05 7.29
C LEU A 42 25.77 -13.69 6.12
N VAL A 43 26.00 -14.98 5.89
CA VAL A 43 25.49 -15.73 4.74
C VAL A 43 24.51 -16.83 5.19
N GLU A 44 23.31 -16.84 4.62
CA GLU A 44 22.38 -17.96 4.68
C GLU A 44 22.63 -18.92 3.52
N PHE A 45 22.96 -20.17 3.84
CA PHE A 45 22.94 -21.28 2.90
C PHE A 45 21.58 -21.97 3.02
N PHE A 46 20.74 -21.86 1.98
CA PHE A 46 19.36 -22.33 1.98
C PHE A 46 19.06 -23.30 0.83
N ALA A 47 17.84 -23.84 0.85
CA ALA A 47 17.23 -24.58 -0.25
C ALA A 47 15.75 -24.14 -0.40
N PRO A 48 15.23 -23.90 -1.62
CA PRO A 48 13.88 -23.35 -1.83
C PRO A 48 12.75 -24.23 -1.29
N TRP A 49 12.97 -25.54 -1.22
CA TRP A 49 12.00 -26.51 -0.72
C TRP A 49 12.00 -26.65 0.81
N CYS A 50 12.98 -26.09 1.52
CA CYS A 50 13.12 -26.25 2.96
C CYS A 50 12.14 -25.35 3.73
N GLY A 51 11.23 -25.95 4.50
CA GLY A 51 10.23 -25.22 5.30
C GLY A 51 10.84 -24.29 6.35
N HIS A 52 11.97 -24.63 6.95
CA HIS A 52 12.68 -23.76 7.90
C HIS A 52 13.34 -22.56 7.22
N CYS A 53 13.82 -22.71 5.98
CA CYS A 53 14.34 -21.60 5.18
C CYS A 53 13.22 -20.62 4.83
N LYS A 54 12.04 -21.13 4.43
CA LYS A 54 10.87 -20.29 4.14
C LYS A 54 10.42 -19.46 5.35
N LYS A 55 10.54 -20.01 6.57
CA LYS A 55 10.24 -19.28 7.81
C LYS A 55 11.29 -18.21 8.14
N LEU A 56 12.56 -18.46 7.80
CA LEU A 56 13.65 -17.53 8.05
C LEU A 56 13.70 -16.39 7.01
N ALA A 57 13.30 -16.66 5.77
CA ALA A 57 13.33 -15.70 4.67
C ALA A 57 12.79 -14.30 5.02
N PRO A 58 11.58 -14.12 5.60
CA PRO A 58 11.10 -12.78 5.95
C PRO A 58 11.96 -12.08 7.02
N ILE A 59 12.47 -12.83 8.00
CA ILE A 59 13.38 -12.30 9.05
C ILE A 59 14.73 -11.92 8.43
N TRP A 60 15.20 -12.68 7.44
CA TRP A 60 16.45 -12.43 6.74
C TRP A 60 16.39 -11.17 5.87
N GLU A 61 15.27 -10.95 5.19
CA GLU A 61 15.00 -9.71 4.45
C GLU A 61 14.94 -8.51 5.42
N GLU A 62 14.24 -8.63 6.54
CA GLU A 62 14.16 -7.58 7.57
C GLU A 62 15.54 -7.26 8.19
N LEU A 63 16.36 -8.28 8.41
CA LEU A 63 17.75 -8.11 8.86
C LEU A 63 18.58 -7.34 7.84
N ALA A 64 18.48 -7.68 6.55
CA ALA A 64 19.19 -6.97 5.50
C ALA A 64 18.76 -5.51 5.40
N GLU A 65 17.45 -5.23 5.47
CA GLU A 65 16.91 -3.86 5.50
C GLU A 65 17.45 -3.06 6.69
N THR A 66 17.52 -3.68 7.87
CA THR A 66 18.04 -3.06 9.11
C THR A 66 19.47 -2.56 8.96
N TYR A 67 20.27 -3.22 8.11
CA TYR A 67 21.67 -2.89 7.86
C TYR A 67 21.94 -2.23 6.49
N GLU A 68 20.92 -1.94 5.68
CA GLU A 68 21.09 -1.30 4.35
C GLU A 68 21.84 0.03 4.44
N HIS A 69 21.60 0.80 5.50
CA HIS A 69 22.31 2.06 5.79
C HIS A 69 23.82 1.91 6.02
N ALA A 70 24.27 0.69 6.31
CA ALA A 70 25.64 0.33 6.65
C ALA A 70 26.16 -0.82 5.77
N LYS A 71 25.62 -0.98 4.55
CA LYS A 71 26.06 -2.03 3.59
C LYS A 71 27.54 -1.99 3.20
N ASP A 72 28.21 -0.87 3.47
CA ASP A 72 29.65 -0.74 3.31
C ASP A 72 30.46 -1.25 4.50
N LYS A 73 29.80 -1.59 5.61
CA LYS A 73 30.40 -2.08 6.86
C LYS A 73 29.97 -3.50 7.22
N VAL A 74 28.79 -3.94 6.80
CA VAL A 74 28.29 -5.31 7.00
C VAL A 74 27.36 -5.70 5.86
N GLN A 75 27.44 -6.96 5.43
CA GLN A 75 26.64 -7.52 4.34
C GLN A 75 25.77 -8.68 4.86
N ILE A 76 24.51 -8.70 4.43
CA ILE A 76 23.58 -9.80 4.65
C ILE A 76 23.30 -10.45 3.30
N ALA A 77 23.57 -11.75 3.20
CA ALA A 77 23.59 -12.45 1.93
C ALA A 77 22.93 -13.83 2.02
N LYS A 78 22.53 -14.38 0.88
CA LYS A 78 21.98 -15.73 0.77
C LYS A 78 22.51 -16.46 -0.46
N VAL A 79 22.60 -17.78 -0.37
CA VAL A 79 22.97 -18.67 -1.48
C VAL A 79 22.10 -19.91 -1.45
N ASP A 80 21.53 -20.26 -2.61
CA ASP A 80 20.89 -21.57 -2.80
C ASP A 80 21.98 -22.64 -2.94
N ALA A 81 22.28 -23.33 -1.84
CA ALA A 81 23.31 -24.36 -1.81
C ALA A 81 22.81 -25.72 -2.32
N ASP A 82 21.49 -25.86 -2.58
CA ASP A 82 20.95 -27.04 -3.28
C ASP A 82 21.15 -26.90 -4.80
N ALA A 83 20.97 -25.69 -5.34
CA ALA A 83 21.31 -25.34 -6.72
C ALA A 83 22.83 -25.23 -6.95
N HIS A 84 23.58 -24.67 -5.99
CA HIS A 84 25.03 -24.45 -6.05
C HIS A 84 25.79 -25.37 -5.10
N ARG A 85 25.73 -26.68 -5.38
CA ARG A 85 26.29 -27.74 -4.53
C ARG A 85 27.80 -27.67 -4.34
N ASP A 86 28.52 -27.06 -5.28
CA ASP A 86 29.95 -26.81 -5.20
C ASP A 86 30.28 -25.82 -4.07
N LEU A 87 29.54 -24.71 -3.96
CA LEU A 87 29.64 -23.79 -2.82
C LEU A 87 29.21 -24.48 -1.52
N GLY A 88 28.13 -25.26 -1.55
CA GLY A 88 27.68 -26.06 -0.40
C GLY A 88 28.77 -27.00 0.12
N LYS A 89 29.44 -27.73 -0.78
CA LYS A 89 30.58 -28.62 -0.43
C LYS A 89 31.77 -27.83 0.09
N ARG A 90 32.14 -26.73 -0.57
CA ARG A 90 33.28 -25.87 -0.18
C ARG A 90 33.18 -25.40 1.26
N PHE A 91 31.98 -25.08 1.71
CA PHE A 91 31.73 -24.63 3.08
C PHE A 91 31.12 -25.71 3.99
N ASN A 92 31.17 -26.98 3.61
CA ASN A 92 30.67 -28.12 4.40
C ASN A 92 29.24 -27.91 4.92
N ILE A 93 28.31 -27.57 4.03
CA ILE A 93 26.89 -27.42 4.34
C ILE A 93 26.23 -28.81 4.35
N GLN A 94 25.74 -29.22 5.53
CA GLN A 94 25.14 -30.56 5.75
C GLN A 94 23.62 -30.51 5.92
N GLY A 95 23.04 -29.33 6.06
CA GLY A 95 21.60 -29.12 6.24
C GLY A 95 21.19 -27.68 6.04
N PHE A 96 19.88 -27.43 6.00
CA PHE A 96 19.32 -26.12 5.68
C PHE A 96 18.31 -25.63 6.74
N PRO A 97 18.27 -24.32 7.05
CA PRO A 97 19.30 -23.33 6.69
C PRO A 97 20.55 -23.50 7.56
N THR A 98 21.73 -23.27 6.98
CA THR A 98 23.01 -23.13 7.71
C THR A 98 23.48 -21.70 7.58
N LEU A 99 23.80 -21.06 8.70
CA LEU A 99 24.21 -19.65 8.75
C LEU A 99 25.71 -19.56 9.05
N LYS A 100 26.44 -18.80 8.23
CA LYS A 100 27.89 -18.62 8.38
C LYS A 100 28.29 -17.16 8.32
N TYR A 101 29.14 -16.76 9.26
CA TYR A 101 29.71 -15.43 9.34
C TYR A 101 31.14 -15.41 8.81
N PHE A 102 31.41 -14.52 7.87
CA PHE A 102 32.72 -14.21 7.33
C PHE A 102 33.15 -12.86 7.89
N ASP A 103 34.34 -12.78 8.47
CA ASP A 103 34.84 -11.57 9.14
C ASP A 103 35.43 -10.52 8.18
N GLY A 104 35.40 -10.79 6.87
CA GLY A 104 36.00 -9.97 5.82
C GLY A 104 37.54 -10.05 5.76
N LYS A 105 38.18 -10.87 6.60
CA LYS A 105 39.65 -10.99 6.71
C LYS A 105 40.16 -12.39 6.37
N SER A 106 39.34 -13.40 6.58
CA SER A 106 39.69 -14.81 6.42
C SER A 106 38.68 -15.54 5.53
N ALA A 107 39.16 -16.52 4.77
CA ALA A 107 38.31 -17.43 4.02
C ALA A 107 37.61 -18.49 4.89
N LYS A 108 37.95 -18.56 6.20
CA LYS A 108 37.35 -19.51 7.15
C LYS A 108 36.18 -18.85 7.87
N PRO A 109 34.93 -19.24 7.58
CA PRO A 109 33.78 -18.69 8.29
C PRO A 109 33.61 -19.29 9.68
N GLN A 110 32.98 -18.52 10.57
CA GLN A 110 32.39 -19.01 11.81
C GLN A 110 30.94 -19.46 11.55
N GLU A 111 30.54 -20.62 12.05
CA GLU A 111 29.14 -21.05 12.02
C GLU A 111 28.34 -20.30 13.10
N TYR A 112 27.17 -19.76 12.71
CA TYR A 112 26.24 -19.11 13.62
C TYR A 112 25.26 -20.15 14.20
N LYS A 113 25.19 -20.21 15.54
CA LYS A 113 24.43 -21.24 16.28
C LYS A 113 23.38 -20.69 17.25
N SER A 114 23.19 -19.37 17.28
CA SER A 114 22.23 -18.71 18.19
C SER A 114 20.81 -18.68 17.61
N GLY A 115 19.89 -17.96 18.26
CA GLY A 115 18.49 -17.79 17.83
C GLY A 115 18.37 -17.23 16.40
N ARG A 116 17.27 -17.51 15.71
CA ARG A 116 17.06 -17.08 14.30
C ARG A 116 15.99 -16.01 14.14
N ASP A 117 15.62 -15.39 15.25
CA ASP A 117 14.84 -14.15 15.28
C ASP A 117 15.73 -12.93 15.02
N LEU A 118 15.10 -11.80 14.68
CA LEU A 118 15.78 -10.57 14.31
C LEU A 118 16.68 -10.03 15.43
N GLU A 119 16.25 -10.18 16.69
CA GLU A 119 16.99 -9.70 17.87
C GLU A 119 18.32 -10.43 18.00
N ALA A 120 18.31 -11.76 18.06
CA ALA A 120 19.53 -12.57 18.18
C ALA A 120 20.51 -12.35 17.00
N LEU A 121 19.98 -12.25 15.77
CA LEU A 121 20.80 -11.99 14.58
C LEU A 121 21.43 -10.59 14.62
N THR A 122 20.68 -9.61 15.10
CA THR A 122 21.14 -8.23 15.26
C THR A 122 22.20 -8.11 16.33
N GLU A 123 21.98 -8.72 17.51
CA GLU A 123 22.95 -8.77 18.60
C GLU A 123 24.27 -9.37 18.15
N PHE A 124 24.23 -10.46 17.39
CA PHE A 124 25.42 -11.10 16.85
C PHE A 124 26.19 -10.17 15.89
N ILE A 125 25.51 -9.47 14.99
CA ILE A 125 26.17 -8.51 14.09
C ILE A 125 26.80 -7.37 14.89
N VAL A 126 26.09 -6.85 15.89
CA VAL A 126 26.62 -5.80 16.80
C VAL A 126 27.86 -6.31 17.52
N GLU A 127 27.83 -7.53 18.07
CA GLU A 127 28.96 -8.16 18.75
C GLU A 127 30.17 -8.30 17.82
N LYS A 128 29.97 -8.76 16.57
CA LYS A 128 31.07 -9.04 15.65
C LYS A 128 31.63 -7.83 14.93
N THR A 129 30.80 -6.80 14.70
CA THR A 129 31.15 -5.67 13.82
C THR A 129 31.13 -4.32 14.52
N GLY A 130 30.45 -4.20 15.67
CA GLY A 130 30.14 -2.92 16.32
C GLY A 130 29.14 -2.05 15.56
N VAL A 131 28.65 -2.50 14.40
CA VAL A 131 27.64 -1.79 13.60
C VAL A 131 26.29 -1.98 14.28
N LYS A 132 25.68 -0.88 14.69
CA LYS A 132 24.34 -0.92 15.29
C LYS A 132 23.28 -1.05 14.20
N PRO A 133 22.20 -1.80 14.45
CA PRO A 133 21.05 -1.80 13.56
C PRO A 133 20.51 -0.39 13.42
N LYS A 134 20.14 0.01 12.20
CA LYS A 134 19.23 1.15 12.05
C LYS A 134 17.85 0.57 12.24
N LYS A 135 17.17 0.97 13.33
CA LYS A 135 15.73 0.78 13.41
C LYS A 135 15.17 1.27 12.08
N LYS A 136 14.44 0.42 11.34
CA LYS A 136 13.85 0.77 10.03
C LYS A 136 13.35 2.21 10.12
N LEU A 137 13.60 3.02 9.08
CA LEU A 137 12.91 4.31 8.95
C LEU A 137 11.43 3.96 8.77
N GLU A 138 10.77 3.64 9.88
CA GLU A 138 9.33 3.69 9.98
C GLU A 138 9.03 5.15 9.72
N LEU A 139 8.42 5.42 8.57
CA LEU A 139 7.71 6.67 8.41
C LEU A 139 6.83 6.80 9.66
N PRO A 140 6.71 8.00 10.24
CA PRO A 140 5.84 8.18 11.40
C PRO A 140 4.51 7.54 11.08
N SER A 141 4.08 6.59 11.92
CA SER A 141 2.83 5.90 11.73
C SER A 141 1.70 6.93 11.70
N GLU A 142 0.85 6.84 10.68
CA GLU A 142 -0.38 7.63 10.61
C GLU A 142 -1.48 7.02 11.51
N VAL A 143 -1.23 5.85 12.12
CA VAL A 143 -2.11 5.24 13.11
C VAL A 143 -2.01 6.03 14.42
N VAL A 144 -3.13 6.59 14.85
CA VAL A 144 -3.19 7.32 16.12
C VAL A 144 -3.37 6.35 17.29
N TYR A 145 -2.43 6.38 18.22
CA TYR A 145 -2.51 5.59 19.45
C TYR A 145 -3.36 6.32 20.49
N LEU A 146 -4.49 5.69 20.84
CA LEU A 146 -5.41 6.19 21.86
C LEU A 146 -5.21 5.44 23.18
N ASN A 147 -5.49 6.14 24.27
CA ASN A 147 -5.41 5.65 25.64
C ASN A 147 -6.50 6.30 26.50
N ASP A 148 -6.56 6.00 27.80
CA ASP A 148 -7.59 6.50 28.72
C ASP A 148 -7.73 8.04 28.69
N ALA A 149 -6.62 8.77 28.44
CA ALA A 149 -6.61 10.23 28.44
C ALA A 149 -6.94 10.87 27.07
N THR A 150 -6.62 10.19 25.98
CA THR A 150 -6.71 10.74 24.61
C THR A 150 -7.96 10.27 23.87
N PHE A 151 -8.44 9.07 24.17
CA PHE A 151 -9.68 8.53 23.60
C PHE A 151 -10.89 9.46 23.83
N PRO A 152 -11.24 9.89 25.07
CA PRO A 152 -12.41 10.74 25.28
C PRO A 152 -12.29 12.15 24.68
N LYS A 153 -11.08 12.59 24.31
CA LYS A 153 -10.84 13.86 23.60
C LYS A 153 -10.96 13.73 22.09
N THR A 154 -10.79 12.52 21.58
CA THR A 154 -10.79 12.21 20.14
C THR A 154 -12.20 11.81 19.69
N ILE A 155 -12.84 10.93 20.47
CA ILE A 155 -14.16 10.37 20.15
C ILE A 155 -15.27 11.37 20.48
N GLY A 156 -16.24 11.51 19.58
CA GLY A 156 -17.30 12.52 19.64
C GLY A 156 -16.93 13.89 19.07
N GLY A 157 -15.72 14.02 18.50
CA GLY A 157 -15.28 15.21 17.77
C GLY A 157 -15.84 15.29 16.34
N ASP A 158 -15.19 16.06 15.48
CA ASP A 158 -15.57 16.28 14.08
C ASP A 158 -15.11 15.17 13.11
N LYS A 159 -14.35 14.18 13.61
CA LYS A 159 -13.83 13.07 12.82
C LYS A 159 -14.60 11.78 13.05
N ASN A 160 -14.73 11.00 11.99
CA ASN A 160 -15.08 9.59 12.08
C ASN A 160 -13.83 8.77 12.41
N VAL A 161 -13.91 7.89 13.39
CA VAL A 161 -12.74 7.18 13.93
C VAL A 161 -12.94 5.68 13.89
N LEU A 162 -12.05 4.97 13.19
CA LEU A 162 -11.99 3.51 13.24
C LEU A 162 -10.90 3.10 14.24
N VAL A 163 -11.27 2.37 15.29
CA VAL A 163 -10.37 2.00 16.39
C VAL A 163 -10.19 0.49 16.44
N ALA A 164 -8.94 0.03 16.33
CA ALA A 164 -8.57 -1.35 16.64
C ALA A 164 -8.08 -1.48 18.08
N PHE A 165 -8.79 -2.27 18.89
CA PHE A 165 -8.35 -2.71 20.22
C PHE A 165 -7.55 -4.00 20.07
N THR A 166 -6.28 -3.95 20.49
CA THR A 166 -5.28 -5.00 20.25
C THR A 166 -4.52 -5.36 21.52
N ALA A 167 -3.75 -6.45 21.49
CA ALA A 167 -2.83 -6.82 22.56
C ALA A 167 -1.46 -7.24 21.99
N PRO A 168 -0.34 -7.04 22.71
CA PRO A 168 1.01 -7.32 22.17
C PRO A 168 1.28 -8.81 21.86
N TRP A 169 0.68 -9.73 22.61
CA TRP A 169 0.83 -11.18 22.41
C TRP A 169 -0.12 -11.77 21.36
N CYS A 170 -1.09 -10.99 20.88
CA CYS A 170 -2.13 -11.46 19.96
C CYS A 170 -1.56 -11.65 18.54
N GLY A 171 -1.45 -12.91 18.09
CA GLY A 171 -0.96 -13.24 16.75
C GLY A 171 -1.79 -12.62 15.62
N HIS A 172 -3.12 -12.68 15.70
CA HIS A 172 -4.01 -12.06 14.70
C HIS A 172 -3.86 -10.54 14.64
N CYS A 173 -3.50 -9.89 15.75
CA CYS A 173 -3.25 -8.46 15.81
C CYS A 173 -1.94 -8.10 15.09
N LYS A 174 -0.91 -8.96 15.22
CA LYS A 174 0.33 -8.83 14.47
C LYS A 174 0.10 -9.01 12.97
N SER A 175 -0.76 -9.94 12.57
CA SER A 175 -1.14 -10.11 11.17
C SER A 175 -1.96 -8.93 10.61
N LEU A 176 -2.78 -8.27 11.44
CA LEU A 176 -3.55 -7.08 11.04
C LEU A 176 -2.68 -5.82 10.95
N ALA A 177 -1.60 -5.73 11.73
CA ALA A 177 -0.84 -4.50 11.90
C ALA A 177 -0.37 -3.87 10.57
N PRO A 178 0.20 -4.59 9.60
CA PRO A 178 0.60 -3.99 8.31
C PRO A 178 -0.59 -3.36 7.58
N THR A 179 -1.71 -4.08 7.48
CA THR A 179 -2.93 -3.58 6.84
C THR A 179 -3.52 -2.38 7.57
N TRP A 180 -3.35 -2.29 8.89
CA TRP A 180 -3.79 -1.13 9.66
C TRP A 180 -2.95 0.12 9.38
N GLU A 181 -1.64 -0.06 9.16
CA GLU A 181 -0.75 1.03 8.72
C GLU A 181 -1.09 1.46 7.28
N ASP A 182 -1.27 0.51 6.36
CA ASP A 182 -1.66 0.80 4.98
C ASP A 182 -2.98 1.59 4.95
N LEU A 183 -3.98 1.14 5.73
CA LEU A 183 -5.26 1.83 5.87
C LEU A 183 -5.12 3.26 6.41
N ALA A 184 -4.25 3.49 7.41
CA ALA A 184 -4.01 4.84 7.92
C ALA A 184 -3.38 5.75 6.85
N ASN A 185 -2.45 5.21 6.06
CA ASN A 185 -1.85 5.93 4.93
C ASN A 185 -2.86 6.20 3.82
N ASP A 186 -3.76 5.26 3.53
CA ASP A 186 -4.78 5.41 2.50
C ASP A 186 -5.70 6.60 2.78
N PHE A 187 -6.00 6.85 4.06
CA PHE A 187 -6.91 7.90 4.51
C PHE A 187 -6.20 9.16 5.04
N VAL A 188 -4.88 9.29 4.91
CA VAL A 188 -4.11 10.43 5.45
C VAL A 188 -4.59 11.80 4.95
N ASN A 189 -5.12 11.86 3.73
CA ASN A 189 -5.66 13.08 3.13
C ASN A 189 -7.14 13.33 3.47
N GLU A 190 -7.84 12.35 4.07
CA GLU A 190 -9.24 12.46 4.48
C GLU A 190 -9.31 13.03 5.91
N LYS A 191 -9.38 14.36 6.02
CA LYS A 191 -9.29 15.06 7.31
C LYS A 191 -10.38 14.68 8.32
N ASN A 192 -11.51 14.17 7.83
CA ASN A 192 -12.66 13.72 8.61
C ASN A 192 -12.62 12.22 8.94
N VAL A 193 -11.54 11.52 8.60
CA VAL A 193 -11.30 10.11 8.95
C VAL A 193 -10.06 10.02 9.84
N LEU A 194 -10.10 9.13 10.84
CA LEU A 194 -8.98 8.83 11.70
C LEU A 194 -8.87 7.32 11.90
N ILE A 195 -7.73 6.76 11.57
CA ILE A 195 -7.41 5.36 11.85
C ILE A 195 -6.61 5.31 13.15
N ALA A 196 -7.15 4.59 14.14
CA ALA A 196 -6.64 4.61 15.49
C ALA A 196 -6.46 3.20 16.05
N LYS A 197 -5.63 3.09 17.09
CA LYS A 197 -5.34 1.84 17.78
C LYS A 197 -5.29 2.06 19.28
N VAL A 198 -5.73 1.07 20.03
CA VAL A 198 -5.60 0.98 21.49
C VAL A 198 -4.89 -0.33 21.82
N ASP A 199 -3.84 -0.26 22.63
CA ASP A 199 -3.31 -1.44 23.33
C ASP A 199 -4.22 -1.70 24.54
N ALA A 200 -5.11 -2.69 24.43
CA ALA A 200 -6.11 -2.97 25.45
C ALA A 200 -5.54 -3.56 26.75
N GLU A 201 -4.27 -3.94 26.76
CA GLU A 201 -3.61 -4.51 27.94
C GLU A 201 -2.64 -3.56 28.63
N ALA A 202 -2.28 -2.47 27.97
CA ALA A 202 -1.41 -1.48 28.56
C ALA A 202 -2.08 -0.83 29.79
N PRO A 203 -1.31 -0.53 30.86
CA PRO A 203 -1.87 0.02 32.11
C PRO A 203 -2.65 1.33 31.93
N ASN A 204 -2.35 2.10 30.89
CA ASN A 204 -2.94 3.41 30.59
C ASN A 204 -4.14 3.35 29.62
N SER A 205 -4.62 2.16 29.27
CA SER A 205 -5.74 1.95 28.35
C SER A 205 -6.62 0.76 28.72
N LYS A 206 -6.27 0.04 29.79
CA LYS A 206 -7.03 -1.12 30.27
C LYS A 206 -8.42 -0.74 30.77
N ALA A 207 -8.58 0.41 31.42
CA ALA A 207 -9.88 0.90 31.87
C ALA A 207 -10.78 1.21 30.68
N LEU A 208 -10.25 1.93 29.69
CA LEU A 208 -10.93 2.16 28.41
C LEU A 208 -11.34 0.86 27.72
N ALA A 209 -10.45 -0.14 27.64
CA ALA A 209 -10.78 -1.42 27.00
C ALA A 209 -11.94 -2.15 27.72
N GLN A 210 -11.98 -2.09 29.05
CA GLN A 210 -13.07 -2.63 29.85
C GLN A 210 -14.37 -1.87 29.64
N GLU A 211 -14.33 -0.54 29.66
CA GLU A 211 -15.49 0.33 29.38
C GLU A 211 -16.07 0.07 27.98
N GLN A 212 -15.18 -0.12 27.01
CA GLN A 212 -15.54 -0.49 25.64
C GLN A 212 -15.93 -1.97 25.50
N GLY A 213 -15.97 -2.74 26.59
CA GLY A 213 -16.42 -4.13 26.57
C GLY A 213 -15.59 -5.05 25.66
N VAL A 214 -14.29 -4.77 25.51
CA VAL A 214 -13.38 -5.58 24.69
C VAL A 214 -13.12 -6.92 25.36
N LYS A 215 -13.49 -8.02 24.69
CA LYS A 215 -13.37 -9.40 25.23
C LYS A 215 -12.41 -10.29 24.44
N SER A 216 -12.04 -9.89 23.23
CA SER A 216 -11.16 -10.64 22.33
C SER A 216 -10.40 -9.69 21.42
N TYR A 217 -9.37 -10.19 20.75
CA TYR A 217 -8.48 -9.37 19.93
C TYR A 217 -8.25 -9.94 18.52
N PRO A 218 -8.08 -9.08 17.50
CA PRO A 218 -8.41 -7.66 17.55
C PRO A 218 -9.94 -7.47 17.58
N THR A 219 -10.39 -6.49 18.36
CA THR A 219 -11.77 -5.97 18.32
C THR A 219 -11.73 -4.63 17.60
N ILE A 220 -12.52 -4.44 16.56
CA ILE A 220 -12.55 -3.21 15.77
C ILE A 220 -13.90 -2.52 15.99
N LYS A 221 -13.86 -1.22 16.23
CA LYS A 221 -15.05 -0.39 16.44
C LYS A 221 -14.97 0.89 15.63
N TRP A 222 -16.11 1.34 15.14
CA TRP A 222 -16.30 2.60 14.46
C TRP A 222 -17.00 3.61 15.36
N PHE A 223 -16.52 4.84 15.34
CA PHE A 223 -17.11 5.96 16.07
C PHE A 223 -17.44 7.06 15.05
N PRO A 224 -18.72 7.25 14.71
CA PRO A 224 -19.14 8.31 13.79
C PRO A 224 -18.79 9.71 14.34
N ALA A 225 -18.50 10.64 13.44
CA ALA A 225 -18.30 12.05 13.80
C ALA A 225 -19.51 12.58 14.60
N GLY A 226 -19.23 13.33 15.67
CA GLY A 226 -20.22 13.88 16.60
C GLY A 226 -20.80 12.87 17.59
N SER A 227 -20.43 11.58 17.51
CA SER A 227 -20.96 10.54 18.38
C SER A 227 -19.87 9.90 19.25
N LYS A 228 -20.24 9.57 20.49
CA LYS A 228 -19.44 8.73 21.39
C LYS A 228 -19.85 7.26 21.36
N GLU A 229 -20.94 6.96 20.67
CA GLU A 229 -21.46 5.60 20.56
C GLU A 229 -20.68 4.83 19.51
N ALA A 230 -20.20 3.64 19.91
CA ALA A 230 -19.50 2.74 19.02
C ALA A 230 -20.47 1.92 18.18
N VAL A 231 -20.13 1.74 16.91
CA VAL A 231 -20.67 0.71 16.01
C VAL A 231 -19.62 -0.39 15.89
N ALA A 232 -20.03 -1.65 16.04
CA ALA A 232 -19.11 -2.78 15.83
C ALA A 232 -18.71 -2.87 14.35
N TYR A 233 -17.43 -3.16 14.09
CA TYR A 233 -16.96 -3.50 12.76
C TYR A 233 -16.85 -5.02 12.63
N ASP A 234 -17.79 -5.62 11.90
CA ASP A 234 -17.91 -7.07 11.75
C ASP A 234 -17.63 -7.55 10.30
N SER A 235 -17.01 -6.70 9.48
CA SER A 235 -16.64 -7.02 8.09
C SER A 235 -15.23 -7.60 7.96
N GLY A 236 -14.81 -7.92 6.73
CA GLY A 236 -13.49 -8.48 6.43
C GLY A 236 -12.34 -7.53 6.81
N ARG A 237 -11.14 -8.07 7.05
CA ARG A 237 -9.97 -7.28 7.52
C ARG A 237 -8.89 -7.10 6.46
N SER A 238 -9.19 -7.36 5.20
CA SER A 238 -8.31 -6.99 4.10
C SER A 238 -8.36 -5.46 3.90
N GLU A 239 -7.28 -4.91 3.36
CA GLU A 239 -7.16 -3.49 3.03
C GLU A 239 -8.37 -3.01 2.20
N GLN A 240 -8.65 -3.70 1.09
CA GLN A 240 -9.77 -3.38 0.20
C GLN A 240 -11.11 -3.33 0.95
N THR A 241 -11.42 -4.32 1.80
CA THR A 241 -12.70 -4.34 2.52
C THR A 241 -12.80 -3.21 3.54
N LEU A 242 -11.71 -2.87 4.22
CA LEU A 242 -11.67 -1.74 5.15
C LEU A 242 -11.85 -0.41 4.43
N VAL A 243 -11.15 -0.23 3.30
CA VAL A 243 -11.25 0.97 2.46
C VAL A 243 -12.67 1.16 1.94
N ASP A 244 -13.27 0.11 1.36
CA ASP A 244 -14.64 0.15 0.84
C ASP A 244 -15.66 0.48 1.93
N TRP A 245 -15.48 -0.11 3.12
CA TRP A 245 -16.37 0.14 4.24
C TRP A 245 -16.30 1.59 4.73
N ILE A 246 -15.10 2.17 4.87
CA ILE A 246 -14.95 3.58 5.26
C ILE A 246 -15.51 4.50 4.17
N ASN A 247 -15.23 4.20 2.89
CA ASN A 247 -15.80 4.94 1.76
C ASN A 247 -17.33 4.97 1.83
N GLU A 248 -17.98 3.84 2.11
CA GLU A 248 -19.43 3.77 2.27
C GLU A 248 -19.93 4.65 3.43
N LYS A 249 -19.23 4.63 4.58
CA LYS A 249 -19.66 5.38 5.77
C LYS A 249 -19.45 6.89 5.67
N VAL A 250 -18.44 7.32 4.93
CA VAL A 250 -17.99 8.71 4.94
C VAL A 250 -18.23 9.41 3.60
N GLY A 251 -18.55 8.67 2.54
CA GLY A 251 -18.69 9.22 1.19
C GLY A 251 -17.35 9.56 0.53
N THR A 252 -16.27 8.91 0.96
CA THR A 252 -14.94 9.05 0.36
C THR A 252 -14.78 8.05 -0.79
N HIS A 253 -13.67 8.17 -1.53
CA HIS A 253 -13.44 7.38 -2.76
C HIS A 253 -12.02 6.85 -2.85
N ARG A 254 -11.45 6.47 -1.70
CA ARG A 254 -10.09 5.93 -1.61
C ARG A 254 -10.00 4.53 -2.21
N ILE A 255 -8.81 4.15 -2.63
CA ILE A 255 -8.45 2.79 -3.03
C ILE A 255 -7.17 2.40 -2.29
N PRO A 256 -6.90 1.09 -2.11
CA PRO A 256 -5.61 0.60 -1.61
C PRO A 256 -4.41 1.31 -2.24
N GLY A 257 -3.47 1.77 -1.42
CA GLY A 257 -2.33 2.60 -1.82
C GLY A 257 -2.59 4.11 -1.89
N GLY A 258 -3.67 4.59 -1.26
CA GLY A 258 -4.02 6.00 -1.03
C GLY A 258 -4.50 6.80 -2.22
N GLY A 259 -4.70 6.14 -3.36
CA GLY A 259 -5.27 6.75 -4.56
C GLY A 259 -6.76 7.05 -4.44
N LEU A 260 -7.33 7.56 -5.52
CA LEU A 260 -8.77 7.75 -5.68
C LEU A 260 -9.30 6.86 -6.80
N ASN A 261 -10.51 6.33 -6.65
CA ASN A 261 -11.20 5.60 -7.71
C ASN A 261 -11.68 6.53 -8.84
N ASN A 262 -12.38 5.98 -9.83
CA ASN A 262 -12.84 6.70 -11.03
C ASN A 262 -14.09 7.58 -10.81
N VAL A 263 -14.78 7.48 -9.67
CA VAL A 263 -15.94 8.32 -9.34
C VAL A 263 -15.57 9.50 -8.43
N ALA A 264 -14.35 9.51 -7.88
CA ALA A 264 -13.91 10.62 -7.05
C ALA A 264 -13.96 11.96 -7.80
N GLY A 265 -14.64 12.94 -7.22
CA GLY A 265 -14.78 14.27 -7.81
C GLY A 265 -15.85 14.39 -8.88
N THR A 266 -16.61 13.32 -9.17
CA THR A 266 -17.76 13.37 -10.09
C THR A 266 -19.06 13.56 -9.32
N VAL A 267 -20.10 14.06 -10.00
CA VAL A 267 -21.45 14.23 -9.45
C VAL A 267 -22.43 13.53 -10.37
N GLU A 268 -23.11 12.49 -9.87
CA GLU A 268 -23.94 11.60 -10.70
C GLU A 268 -25.05 12.34 -11.48
N SER A 269 -25.72 13.31 -10.85
CA SER A 269 -26.75 14.11 -11.54
C SER A 269 -26.16 14.95 -12.68
N LEU A 270 -24.93 15.46 -12.51
CA LEU A 270 -24.23 16.21 -13.56
C LEU A 270 -23.67 15.29 -14.64
N ASP A 271 -23.18 14.10 -14.28
CA ASP A 271 -22.74 13.08 -15.24
C ASP A 271 -23.87 12.70 -16.20
N THR A 272 -25.09 12.56 -15.66
CA THR A 272 -26.30 12.28 -16.45
C THR A 272 -26.61 13.41 -17.44
N LEU A 273 -26.37 14.66 -17.05
CA LEU A 273 -26.53 15.82 -17.95
C LEU A 273 -25.44 15.85 -19.01
N VAL A 274 -24.18 15.59 -18.65
CA VAL A 274 -23.05 15.53 -19.60
C VAL A 274 -23.29 14.46 -20.67
N ALA A 275 -23.87 13.31 -20.32
CA ALA A 275 -24.24 12.27 -21.26
C ALA A 275 -25.30 12.70 -22.30
N LYS A 276 -26.02 13.81 -22.10
CA LYS A 276 -26.92 14.34 -23.14
C LYS A 276 -26.15 14.93 -24.32
N ILE A 277 -24.93 15.42 -24.10
CA ILE A 277 -24.06 15.96 -25.17
C ILE A 277 -23.75 14.85 -26.18
N THR A 278 -23.46 13.64 -25.69
CA THR A 278 -23.21 12.47 -26.54
C THR A 278 -24.49 11.98 -27.23
N GLY A 279 -25.66 12.28 -26.66
CA GLY A 279 -26.95 12.13 -27.33
C GLY A 279 -27.27 13.20 -28.39
N GLY A 280 -26.31 14.07 -28.73
CA GLY A 280 -26.47 15.13 -29.72
C GLY A 280 -27.07 16.44 -29.20
N ALA A 281 -27.29 16.57 -27.89
CA ALA A 281 -27.79 17.82 -27.31
C ALA A 281 -26.76 18.94 -27.45
N ALA A 282 -27.24 20.17 -27.66
CA ALA A 282 -26.35 21.33 -27.78
C ALA A 282 -25.63 21.60 -26.45
N ILE A 283 -24.31 21.77 -26.50
CA ILE A 283 -23.47 22.04 -25.31
C ILE A 283 -24.02 23.21 -24.47
N ALA A 284 -24.55 24.25 -25.12
CA ALA A 284 -25.12 25.42 -24.44
C ALA A 284 -26.40 25.10 -23.64
N GLU A 285 -27.24 24.21 -24.14
CA GLU A 285 -28.46 23.76 -23.45
C GLU A 285 -28.10 22.94 -22.22
N VAL A 286 -27.20 21.96 -22.39
CA VAL A 286 -26.72 21.14 -21.28
C VAL A 286 -25.99 22.00 -20.23
N ALA A 287 -25.22 23.00 -20.64
CA ALA A 287 -24.56 23.92 -19.73
C ALA A 287 -25.55 24.70 -18.85
N ALA A 288 -26.70 25.10 -19.39
CA ALA A 288 -27.75 25.78 -18.65
C ALA A 288 -28.41 24.85 -17.62
N GLU A 289 -28.70 23.59 -18.00
CA GLU A 289 -29.22 22.58 -17.09
C GLU A 289 -28.24 22.26 -15.96
N VAL A 290 -26.94 22.13 -16.29
CA VAL A 290 -25.88 21.89 -15.30
C VAL A 290 -25.82 23.02 -14.29
N LYS A 291 -25.84 24.29 -14.72
CA LYS A 291 -25.84 25.45 -13.81
C LYS A 291 -27.03 25.42 -12.85
N LYS A 292 -28.23 25.09 -13.35
CA LYS A 292 -29.43 24.95 -12.53
C LYS A 292 -29.31 23.77 -11.54
N GLU A 293 -28.75 22.65 -11.97
CA GLU A 293 -28.57 21.49 -11.10
C GLU A 293 -27.53 21.76 -10.00
N VAL A 294 -26.46 22.50 -10.30
CA VAL A 294 -25.47 22.95 -9.29
C VAL A 294 -26.14 23.75 -8.17
N GLU A 295 -27.11 24.61 -8.48
CA GLU A 295 -27.85 25.40 -7.49
C GLU A 295 -28.70 24.53 -6.55
N ASN A 296 -29.17 23.37 -7.03
CA ASN A 296 -29.97 22.42 -6.25
C ASN A 296 -29.14 21.51 -5.35
N LEU A 297 -27.83 21.41 -5.57
CA LEU A 297 -26.97 20.60 -4.73
C LEU A 297 -27.01 21.14 -3.29
N THR A 298 -27.09 20.24 -2.31
CA THR A 298 -27.08 20.59 -0.88
C THR A 298 -25.77 20.17 -0.21
N ASP A 299 -25.13 19.12 -0.73
CA ASP A 299 -23.84 18.64 -0.24
C ASP A 299 -22.68 19.55 -0.65
N ALA A 300 -21.86 19.94 0.34
CA ALA A 300 -20.78 20.90 0.14
C ALA A 300 -19.62 20.33 -0.72
N ALA A 301 -19.37 19.02 -0.64
CA ALA A 301 -18.34 18.37 -1.45
C ALA A 301 -18.79 18.29 -2.92
N GLN A 302 -20.05 17.88 -3.16
CA GLN A 302 -20.64 17.88 -4.49
C GLN A 302 -20.66 19.28 -5.11
N LYS A 303 -20.97 20.34 -4.36
CA LYS A 303 -20.86 21.73 -4.84
C LYS A 303 -19.45 22.07 -5.31
N THR A 304 -18.43 21.73 -4.51
CA THR A 304 -17.03 21.97 -4.86
C THR A 304 -16.64 21.23 -6.15
N TYR A 305 -17.12 20.00 -6.33
CA TYR A 305 -16.90 19.24 -7.56
C TYR A 305 -17.64 19.85 -8.75
N ALA A 306 -18.88 20.28 -8.56
CA ALA A 306 -19.74 20.87 -9.56
C ALA A 306 -19.19 22.17 -10.16
N GLU A 307 -18.43 22.97 -9.39
CA GLU A 307 -17.72 24.14 -9.90
C GLU A 307 -16.77 23.79 -11.06
N TYR A 308 -16.15 22.61 -11.02
CA TYR A 308 -15.28 22.18 -12.11
C TYR A 308 -16.08 21.79 -13.36
N TYR A 309 -17.27 21.20 -13.22
CA TYR A 309 -18.16 20.94 -14.37
C TYR A 309 -18.51 22.25 -15.08
N VAL A 310 -18.95 23.28 -14.33
CA VAL A 310 -19.26 24.60 -14.90
C VAL A 310 -18.07 25.17 -15.66
N ARG A 311 -16.86 25.08 -15.08
CA ARG A 311 -15.63 25.51 -15.75
C ARG A 311 -15.35 24.74 -17.04
N VAL A 312 -15.61 23.44 -17.08
CA VAL A 312 -15.45 22.62 -18.30
C VAL A 312 -16.41 23.13 -19.40
N PHE A 313 -17.68 23.36 -19.07
CA PHE A 313 -18.66 23.91 -20.01
C PHE A 313 -18.26 25.31 -20.52
N ASP A 314 -17.81 26.20 -19.63
CA ASP A 314 -17.34 27.52 -20.03
C ASP A 314 -16.15 27.43 -21.00
N LYS A 315 -15.26 26.45 -20.84
CA LYS A 315 -14.13 26.22 -21.76
C LYS A 315 -14.56 25.62 -23.09
N LEU A 316 -15.51 24.68 -23.07
CA LEU A 316 -16.08 24.09 -24.28
C LEU A 316 -16.79 25.12 -25.16
N SER A 317 -17.39 26.16 -24.57
CA SER A 317 -18.05 27.25 -25.32
C SER A 317 -17.12 27.97 -26.32
N SER A 318 -15.81 27.93 -26.09
CA SER A 318 -14.80 28.66 -26.88
C SER A 318 -13.79 27.73 -27.58
N ASN A 319 -13.72 26.45 -27.20
CA ASN A 319 -12.72 25.51 -27.72
C ASN A 319 -13.19 24.06 -27.55
N ASN A 320 -13.71 23.48 -28.63
CA ASN A 320 -14.28 22.12 -28.63
C ASN A 320 -13.25 21.03 -28.30
N ASP A 321 -11.95 21.25 -28.58
CA ASP A 321 -10.89 20.28 -28.28
C ASP A 321 -10.33 20.41 -26.85
N TRP A 322 -10.79 21.39 -26.08
CA TRP A 322 -10.15 21.74 -24.81
C TRP A 322 -10.13 20.57 -23.83
N VAL A 323 -11.24 19.82 -23.72
CA VAL A 323 -11.37 18.69 -22.81
C VAL A 323 -10.33 17.61 -23.10
N SER A 324 -10.21 17.19 -24.37
CA SER A 324 -9.28 16.12 -24.75
C SER A 324 -7.81 16.53 -24.54
N LYS A 325 -7.47 17.78 -24.85
CA LYS A 325 -6.13 18.35 -24.63
C LYS A 325 -5.80 18.46 -23.14
N GLU A 326 -6.75 18.93 -22.33
CA GLU A 326 -6.56 19.07 -20.88
C GLU A 326 -6.46 17.71 -20.19
N LEU A 327 -7.29 16.74 -20.56
CA LEU A 327 -7.22 15.38 -20.04
C LEU A 327 -5.86 14.75 -20.34
N THR A 328 -5.39 14.84 -21.59
CA THR A 328 -4.06 14.34 -22.00
C THR A 328 -2.94 14.99 -21.17
N ARG A 329 -3.03 16.31 -20.96
CA ARG A 329 -2.04 17.06 -20.16
C ARG A 329 -2.03 16.60 -18.71
N LEU A 330 -3.20 16.43 -18.09
CA LEU A 330 -3.32 16.03 -16.69
C LEU A 330 -2.93 14.56 -16.48
N ASP A 331 -3.31 13.66 -17.38
CA ASP A 331 -2.87 12.25 -17.35
C ASP A 331 -1.35 12.14 -17.50
N GLY A 332 -0.75 12.94 -18.38
CA GLY A 332 0.71 13.03 -18.51
C GLY A 332 1.39 13.56 -17.24
N ILE A 333 0.71 14.37 -16.42
CA ILE A 333 1.22 14.82 -15.12
C ILE A 333 1.10 13.70 -14.08
N LEU A 334 -0.03 12.99 -14.03
CA LEU A 334 -0.21 11.85 -13.13
C LEU A 334 0.80 10.74 -13.40
N ALA A 335 1.06 10.43 -14.67
CA ALA A 335 1.99 9.39 -15.08
C ALA A 335 3.47 9.67 -14.70
N LYS A 336 3.85 10.95 -14.60
CA LYS A 336 5.23 11.34 -14.22
C LYS A 336 5.52 11.13 -12.73
N GLY A 337 4.49 11.04 -11.88
CA GLY A 337 4.65 10.92 -10.43
C GLY A 337 5.26 12.17 -9.77
N GLY A 338 5.73 12.04 -8.53
CA GLY A 338 6.41 13.10 -7.79
C GLY A 338 5.53 14.25 -7.28
N LEU A 339 4.20 14.10 -7.39
CA LEU A 339 3.24 15.07 -6.86
C LEU A 339 3.04 14.87 -5.36
N ALA A 340 2.83 15.97 -4.64
CA ALA A 340 2.26 15.92 -3.29
C ALA A 340 0.90 15.16 -3.32
N PRO A 341 0.57 14.33 -2.32
CA PRO A 341 -0.65 13.52 -2.33
C PRO A 341 -1.93 14.33 -2.58
N SER A 342 -2.11 15.46 -1.88
CA SER A 342 -3.27 16.35 -2.09
C SER A 342 -3.33 16.93 -3.52
N LYS A 343 -2.18 17.16 -4.15
CA LYS A 343 -2.13 17.65 -5.54
C LYS A 343 -2.48 16.54 -6.53
N ARG A 344 -2.04 15.31 -6.26
CA ARG A 344 -2.41 14.13 -7.03
C ARG A 344 -3.93 13.93 -6.99
N ASP A 345 -4.53 13.99 -5.80
CA ASP A 345 -5.98 13.86 -5.61
C ASP A 345 -6.75 14.90 -6.42
N GLN A 346 -6.36 16.17 -6.33
CA GLN A 346 -6.99 17.25 -7.09
C GLN A 346 -6.93 17.01 -8.60
N ILE A 347 -5.79 16.52 -9.11
CA ILE A 347 -5.64 16.23 -10.53
C ILE A 347 -6.48 15.02 -10.92
N GLN A 348 -6.48 13.95 -10.10
CA GLN A 348 -7.26 12.76 -10.36
C GLN A 348 -8.77 13.08 -10.44
N GLN A 349 -9.30 13.82 -9.47
CA GLN A 349 -10.70 14.28 -9.46
C GLN A 349 -11.05 15.04 -10.75
N LYS A 350 -10.18 15.96 -11.19
CA LYS A 350 -10.38 16.69 -12.45
C LYS A 350 -10.36 15.78 -13.66
N THR A 351 -9.44 14.82 -13.72
CA THR A 351 -9.40 13.86 -14.83
C THR A 351 -10.64 12.97 -14.85
N ASN A 352 -11.17 12.56 -13.69
CA ASN A 352 -12.42 11.79 -13.61
C ASN A 352 -13.60 12.57 -14.21
N VAL A 353 -13.73 13.86 -13.88
CA VAL A 353 -14.75 14.74 -14.49
C VAL A 353 -14.54 14.85 -16.00
N LEU A 354 -13.32 15.17 -16.45
CA LEU A 354 -13.03 15.32 -17.89
C LEU A 354 -13.32 14.03 -18.68
N ARG A 355 -13.10 12.86 -18.08
CA ARG A 355 -13.42 11.57 -18.71
C ARG A 355 -14.90 11.41 -19.06
N LYS A 356 -15.81 12.03 -18.30
CA LYS A 356 -17.25 12.05 -18.58
C LYS A 356 -17.60 12.77 -19.89
N PHE A 357 -16.77 13.75 -20.28
CA PHE A 357 -16.96 14.53 -21.51
C PHE A 357 -16.30 13.88 -22.75
N VAL A 358 -15.54 12.79 -22.60
CA VAL A 358 -14.84 12.12 -23.71
C VAL A 358 -15.19 10.64 -23.88
N GLN A 359 -16.20 10.14 -23.14
CA GLN A 359 -16.55 8.73 -23.10
C GLN A 359 -16.89 8.13 -24.49
N GLU A 360 -17.16 8.97 -25.50
CA GLU A 360 -17.39 8.56 -26.89
C GLU A 360 -16.20 7.90 -27.61
N LYS A 361 -14.92 8.19 -27.32
CA LYS A 361 -13.84 7.64 -28.17
C LYS A 361 -13.52 6.15 -27.95
N ALA A 362 -14.09 5.52 -26.91
CA ALA A 362 -13.80 4.14 -26.56
C ALA A 362 -14.89 3.16 -26.98
N GLU A 363 -16.17 3.57 -26.96
CA GLU A 363 -17.30 2.71 -27.30
C GLU A 363 -17.54 2.63 -28.81
N GLU A 364 -17.46 3.75 -29.55
CA GLU A 364 -17.52 3.76 -31.02
C GLU A 364 -16.39 2.93 -31.66
N LYS A 365 -15.18 2.95 -31.08
CA LYS A 365 -14.04 2.13 -31.53
C LYS A 365 -14.23 0.64 -31.31
N VAL A 366 -15.02 0.25 -30.32
CA VAL A 366 -15.30 -1.16 -30.02
C VAL A 366 -16.42 -1.69 -30.92
N GLU A 367 -17.35 -0.84 -31.37
CA GLU A 367 -18.37 -1.17 -32.36
C GLU A 367 -17.80 -1.21 -33.79
N GLU A 368 -16.96 -0.26 -34.20
CA GLU A 368 -16.26 -0.31 -35.51
C GLU A 368 -15.41 -1.60 -35.68
N ILE A 369 -14.72 -2.04 -34.63
CA ILE A 369 -13.90 -3.27 -34.66
C ILE A 369 -14.78 -4.53 -34.72
N LYS A 370 -16.03 -4.48 -34.24
CA LYS A 370 -16.96 -5.61 -34.30
C LYS A 370 -17.67 -5.71 -35.65
N ASP A 371 -17.84 -4.61 -36.36
CA ASP A 371 -18.47 -4.58 -37.69
C ASP A 371 -17.47 -4.89 -38.83
N GLU A 372 -16.16 -4.85 -38.55
CA GLU A 372 -15.09 -5.25 -39.48
C GLU A 372 -14.62 -6.72 -39.33
N LEU A 373 -15.14 -7.48 -38.35
CA LEU A 373 -14.87 -8.90 -38.11
C LEU A 373 -16.07 -9.78 -38.47
#